data_AF-A0A4U2DSL2-F1
#
_entry.id   AF-A0A4U2DSL2-F1
#
_cell.length_a   1.000
_cell.length_b   1.000
_cell.length_c   1.000
_cell.angle_alpha   90.00
_cell.angle_beta   90.00
_cell.angle_gamma   90.00
#
_symmetry.space_group_name_H-M   'P 1'
#
loop_
_entity.id
_entity.type
_entity.pdbx_description
1 polymer ?
#
loop_
_entity_poly.entity_id
_entity_poly.type
_entity_poly.pdbx_seq_one_letter_code
_entity_poly.pdbx_strand_id
1 'polypeptide(L)'
;IKAAARQNFKQGNTQIKIMSSGGVASSFDPWQLNAMSAEEIEAAVEIADAYGSYVMSHAYSIKAIMRNLDAGVKTIEHGFMFDGDIADKMEDKDAYITTNMTAFSPYLTQIEAINSNPASKR
;
A
#
# COMPACT_ATOMS: atom_id res chain seq x y z
N ILE A 1 14.20 4.45 -4.75
CA ILE A 1 13.61 3.21 -4.19
C ILE A 1 14.63 2.15 -3.79
N LYS A 2 15.41 1.56 -4.71
CA LYS A 2 16.28 0.40 -4.41
C LYS A 2 17.20 0.54 -3.19
N ALA A 3 17.84 1.70 -3.03
CA ALA A 3 18.72 1.96 -1.87
C ALA A 3 17.97 1.92 -0.53
N ALA A 4 16.77 2.52 -0.47
CA ALA A 4 15.94 2.50 0.73
C ALA A 4 15.41 1.10 1.05
N ALA A 5 15.00 0.33 0.03
CA ALA A 5 14.56 -1.05 0.22
C ALA A 5 15.67 -1.94 0.79
N ARG A 6 16.90 -1.86 0.25
CA ARG A 6 18.07 -2.58 0.80
C ARG A 6 18.38 -2.15 2.23
N GLN A 7 18.23 -0.85 2.55
CA GLN A 7 18.43 -0.35 3.91
C GLN A 7 17.40 -0.92 4.89
N ASN A 8 16.12 -1.00 4.50
CA ASN A 8 15.07 -1.61 5.33
C ASN A 8 15.39 -3.08 5.65
N PHE A 9 15.79 -3.87 4.64
CA PHE A 9 16.20 -5.26 4.89
C PHE A 9 17.47 -5.36 5.73
N LYS A 10 18.46 -4.48 5.53
CA LYS A 10 19.64 -4.39 6.40
C LYS A 10 19.27 -4.12 7.86
N GLN A 11 18.16 -3.43 8.11
CA GLN A 11 17.64 -3.13 9.45
C GLN A 11 16.77 -4.26 10.03
N GLY A 12 16.59 -5.37 9.30
CA GLY A 12 15.86 -6.53 9.78
C GLY A 12 14.36 -6.52 9.44
N ASN A 13 13.89 -5.64 8.56
CA ASN A 13 12.51 -5.66 8.12
C ASN A 13 12.20 -6.97 7.39
N THR A 14 11.03 -7.54 7.68
CA THR A 14 10.57 -8.79 7.05
C THR A 14 9.93 -8.58 5.67
N GLN A 15 9.53 -7.34 5.34
CA GLN A 15 8.90 -6.94 4.07
C GLN A 15 9.06 -5.45 3.79
N ILE A 16 8.69 -5.02 2.57
CA ILE A 16 8.70 -3.61 2.17
C ILE A 16 7.27 -3.07 2.06
N LYS A 17 6.99 -1.95 2.74
CA LYS A 17 5.75 -1.18 2.58
C LYS A 17 5.98 0.03 1.68
N ILE A 18 5.13 0.18 0.67
CA ILE A 18 5.08 1.37 -0.19
C ILE A 18 3.72 2.09 -0.10
N MET A 19 3.73 3.39 -0.39
CA MET A 19 2.55 4.25 -0.45
C MET A 19 2.30 4.64 -1.90
N SER A 20 1.62 3.77 -2.65
CA SER A 20 1.43 3.91 -4.11
C SER A 20 0.13 4.65 -4.49
N SER A 21 -0.62 5.10 -3.49
CA SER A 21 -1.67 6.11 -3.63
C SER A 21 -1.53 7.16 -2.53
N GLY A 22 -2.29 8.26 -2.66
CA GLY A 22 -2.48 9.19 -1.55
C GLY A 22 -3.30 8.56 -0.42
N GLY A 23 -3.27 9.20 0.75
CA GLY A 23 -3.85 8.71 1.99
C GLY A 23 -5.10 9.48 2.47
N VAL A 24 -5.63 9.02 3.61
CA VAL A 24 -6.68 9.73 4.37
C VAL A 24 -6.06 10.53 5.52
N ALA A 25 -5.00 10.02 6.14
CA ALA A 25 -4.32 10.62 7.29
C ALA A 25 -3.08 11.43 6.89
N SER A 26 -3.12 12.06 5.72
CA SER A 26 -1.98 12.76 5.11
C SER A 26 -2.39 14.16 4.61
N SER A 27 -1.44 15.10 4.58
CA SER A 27 -1.76 16.54 4.49
C SER A 27 -1.98 17.05 3.06
N PHE A 28 -1.35 16.44 2.06
CA PHE A 28 -1.20 17.05 0.72
C PHE A 28 -1.44 16.08 -0.45
N ASP A 29 -1.75 14.83 -0.17
CA ASP A 29 -1.92 13.75 -1.13
C ASP A 29 -3.36 13.22 -1.05
N PRO A 30 -4.26 13.64 -1.96
CA PRO A 30 -5.64 13.15 -1.96
C PRO A 30 -5.65 11.64 -2.23
N TRP A 31 -6.59 10.92 -1.64
CA TRP A 31 -6.64 9.44 -1.72
C TRP A 31 -6.74 8.88 -3.15
N GLN A 32 -7.24 9.66 -4.11
CA GLN A 32 -7.32 9.31 -5.53
C GLN A 32 -5.98 9.43 -6.27
N LEU A 33 -4.96 10.05 -5.66
CA LEU A 33 -3.63 10.18 -6.24
C LEU A 33 -3.05 8.79 -6.53
N ASN A 34 -2.45 8.62 -7.71
CA ASN A 34 -1.62 7.45 -8.02
C ASN A 34 -0.14 7.90 -7.88
N ALA A 35 0.50 7.51 -6.79
CA ALA A 35 1.85 7.95 -6.42
C ALA A 35 2.91 6.91 -6.80
N MET A 36 4.14 7.31 -7.11
CA MET A 36 5.19 6.44 -7.67
C MET A 36 4.95 6.03 -9.12
N SER A 37 6.01 5.90 -9.91
CA SER A 37 5.96 5.32 -11.26
C SER A 37 5.89 3.79 -11.22
N ALA A 38 5.62 3.14 -12.37
CA ALA A 38 5.65 1.68 -12.46
C ALA A 38 7.05 1.14 -12.15
N GLU A 39 8.09 1.78 -12.71
CA GLU A 39 9.49 1.42 -12.51
C GLU A 39 9.91 1.54 -11.04
N GLU A 40 9.34 2.50 -10.30
CA GLU A 40 9.59 2.64 -8.87
C GLU A 40 8.97 1.51 -8.05
N ILE A 41 7.77 1.03 -8.43
CA ILE A 41 7.10 -0.08 -7.77
C ILE A 41 7.84 -1.39 -8.08
N GLU A 42 8.15 -1.64 -9.36
CA GLU A 42 8.93 -2.80 -9.81
C GLU A 42 10.30 -2.83 -9.15
N ALA A 43 10.95 -1.67 -8.98
CA ALA A 43 12.22 -1.59 -8.26
C ALA A 43 12.11 -1.93 -6.77
N ALA A 44 10.94 -1.75 -6.13
CA ALA A 44 10.72 -2.24 -4.77
C ALA A 44 10.53 -3.75 -4.75
N VAL A 45 9.75 -4.28 -5.70
CA VAL A 45 9.46 -5.72 -5.85
C VAL A 45 10.75 -6.49 -6.14
N GLU A 46 11.56 -6.04 -7.09
CA GLU A 46 12.87 -6.63 -7.42
C GLU A 46 13.76 -6.79 -6.19
N ILE A 47 13.81 -5.77 -5.32
CA ILE A 47 14.63 -5.83 -4.11
C ILE A 47 13.98 -6.75 -3.07
N ALA A 48 12.66 -6.74 -2.90
CA ALA A 48 12.00 -7.66 -1.97
C ALA A 48 12.20 -9.13 -2.38
N ASP A 49 12.05 -9.43 -3.67
CA ASP A 49 12.24 -10.77 -4.22
C ASP A 49 13.68 -11.26 -4.07
N ALA A 50 14.67 -10.38 -4.26
CA ALA A 50 16.08 -10.71 -4.06
C ALA A 50 16.40 -11.13 -2.60
N TYR A 51 15.56 -10.74 -1.64
CA TYR A 51 15.64 -11.14 -0.23
C TYR A 51 14.67 -12.28 0.11
N GLY A 52 13.97 -12.87 -0.86
CA GLY A 52 12.95 -13.90 -0.63
C GLY A 52 11.74 -13.38 0.15
N SER A 53 11.44 -12.09 0.02
CA SER A 53 10.38 -11.37 0.72
C SER A 53 9.35 -10.83 -0.30
N TYR A 54 8.53 -9.85 0.09
CA TYR A 54 7.49 -9.27 -0.75
C TYR A 54 7.27 -7.78 -0.47
N VAL A 55 6.50 -7.14 -1.36
CA VAL A 55 6.01 -5.77 -1.20
C VAL A 55 4.54 -5.77 -0.82
N MET A 56 4.21 -4.93 0.15
CA MET A 56 2.85 -4.54 0.53
C MET A 56 2.60 -3.08 0.12
N SER A 57 1.44 -2.78 -0.44
CA SER A 57 1.16 -1.45 -1.02
C SER A 57 -0.15 -0.85 -0.53
N HIS A 58 -0.06 0.37 0.00
CA HIS A 58 -1.24 1.21 0.22
C HIS A 58 -1.77 1.68 -1.13
N ALA A 59 -2.99 1.26 -1.47
CA ALA A 59 -3.67 1.59 -2.71
C ALA A 59 -5.20 1.59 -2.54
N TYR A 60 -5.85 2.71 -2.88
CA TYR A 60 -7.32 2.82 -2.79
C TYR A 60 -8.07 2.64 -4.10
N SER A 61 -7.62 3.29 -5.18
CA SER A 61 -8.35 3.33 -6.45
C SER A 61 -8.11 2.09 -7.30
N ILE A 62 -9.06 1.76 -8.18
CA ILE A 62 -8.91 0.63 -9.13
C ILE A 62 -7.60 0.75 -9.91
N LYS A 63 -7.30 1.95 -10.45
CA LYS A 63 -6.06 2.20 -11.19
C LYS A 63 -4.81 1.95 -10.34
N ALA A 64 -4.82 2.36 -9.07
CA ALA A 64 -3.70 2.12 -8.17
C ALA A 64 -3.55 0.62 -7.88
N ILE A 65 -4.65 -0.09 -7.62
CA ILE A 65 -4.61 -1.51 -7.28
C ILE A 65 -4.09 -2.32 -8.48
N MET A 66 -4.69 -2.15 -9.66
CA MET A 66 -4.33 -2.91 -10.86
C MET A 66 -2.86 -2.78 -11.23
N ARG A 67 -2.31 -1.55 -11.24
CA ARG A 67 -0.89 -1.36 -11.58
C ARG A 67 0.07 -1.94 -10.54
N ASN A 68 -0.32 -2.02 -9.27
CA ASN A 68 0.49 -2.66 -8.24
C ASN A 68 0.51 -4.18 -8.44
N LEU A 69 -0.64 -4.77 -8.76
CA LEU A 69 -0.75 -6.20 -9.09
C LEU A 69 0.05 -6.54 -10.35
N ASP A 70 0.00 -5.69 -11.38
CA ASP A 70 0.82 -5.86 -12.59
C ASP A 70 2.32 -5.79 -12.30
N ALA A 71 2.73 -4.91 -11.39
CA ALA A 71 4.13 -4.75 -10.97
C ALA A 71 4.63 -5.83 -9.99
N GLY A 72 3.77 -6.77 -9.56
CA GLY A 72 4.15 -7.89 -8.69
C GLY A 72 4.03 -7.62 -7.18
N VAL A 73 3.29 -6.60 -6.76
CA VAL A 73 2.98 -6.39 -5.34
C VAL A 73 2.13 -7.55 -4.81
N LYS A 74 2.53 -8.12 -3.67
CA LYS A 74 1.89 -9.32 -3.09
C LYS A 74 0.67 -9.00 -2.23
N THR A 75 0.69 -7.87 -1.52
CA THR A 75 -0.47 -7.46 -0.69
C THR A 75 -0.91 -6.04 -0.97
N ILE A 76 -2.22 -5.86 -1.11
CA ILE A 76 -2.90 -4.57 -1.24
C ILE A 76 -3.50 -4.21 0.10
N GLU A 77 -3.28 -2.96 0.51
CA GLU A 77 -3.74 -2.44 1.79
C GLU A 77 -4.92 -1.50 1.56
N HIS A 78 -5.97 -1.69 2.34
CA HIS A 78 -7.29 -1.03 2.28
C HIS A 78 -8.17 -1.40 1.09
N GLY A 79 -7.82 -0.98 -0.13
CA GLY A 79 -8.60 -1.25 -1.35
C GLY A 79 -10.04 -0.70 -1.36
N PHE A 80 -10.23 0.60 -1.14
CA PHE A 80 -11.57 1.22 -1.04
C PHE A 80 -12.45 1.04 -2.29
N MET A 81 -11.86 1.02 -3.48
CA MET A 81 -12.58 0.81 -4.74
C MET A 81 -12.46 -0.63 -5.26
N PHE A 82 -12.37 -1.61 -4.35
CA PHE A 82 -12.33 -3.02 -4.73
C PHE A 82 -13.59 -3.43 -5.53
N ASP A 83 -13.39 -4.19 -6.60
CA ASP A 83 -14.44 -4.72 -7.47
C ASP A 83 -14.10 -6.14 -7.97
N GLY A 84 -14.95 -6.68 -8.85
CA GLY A 84 -14.77 -8.03 -9.40
C GLY A 84 -13.52 -8.17 -10.28
N ASP A 85 -13.20 -7.16 -11.09
CA ASP A 85 -12.03 -7.19 -11.97
C ASP A 85 -10.73 -7.24 -11.14
N ILE A 86 -10.70 -6.54 -10.01
CA ILE A 86 -9.60 -6.62 -9.05
C ILE A 86 -9.52 -8.02 -8.42
N ALA A 87 -10.66 -8.61 -8.02
CA ALA A 87 -10.67 -9.95 -7.45
C ALA A 87 -10.06 -10.99 -8.42
N ASP A 88 -10.50 -10.97 -9.68
CA ASP A 88 -10.00 -11.87 -10.72
C ASP A 88 -8.49 -11.68 -10.94
N LYS A 89 -8.04 -10.41 -10.97
CA LYS A 89 -6.62 -10.09 -11.13
C LYS A 89 -5.78 -10.54 -9.94
N MET A 90 -6.31 -10.43 -8.72
CA MET A 90 -5.61 -10.87 -7.52
C MET A 90 -5.48 -12.38 -7.48
N GLU A 91 -6.50 -13.13 -7.91
CA GLU A 91 -6.44 -14.59 -8.04
C GLU A 91 -5.35 -15.01 -9.05
N ASP A 92 -5.30 -14.38 -10.23
CA ASP A 92 -4.26 -14.62 -11.24
C ASP A 92 -2.84 -14.38 -10.70
N LYS A 93 -2.67 -13.38 -9.82
CA LYS A 93 -1.39 -12.99 -9.25
C LYS A 93 -1.04 -13.68 -7.93
N ASP A 94 -1.93 -14.53 -7.40
CA ASP A 94 -1.83 -15.06 -6.03
C ASP A 94 -1.56 -13.91 -5.03
N ALA A 95 -2.32 -12.82 -5.15
CA ALA A 95 -2.18 -11.62 -4.31
C ALA A 95 -3.25 -11.59 -3.20
N TYR A 96 -2.98 -10.83 -2.14
CA TYR A 96 -3.80 -10.77 -0.94
C TYR A 96 -4.24 -9.32 -0.64
N ILE A 97 -5.35 -9.16 0.08
CA ILE A 97 -5.84 -7.84 0.50
C ILE A 97 -6.11 -7.82 1.99
N THR A 98 -5.80 -6.70 2.63
CA THR A 98 -6.24 -6.36 3.98
C THR A 98 -7.11 -5.11 3.93
N THR A 99 -8.34 -5.18 4.41
CA THR A 99 -9.35 -4.11 4.21
C THR A 99 -9.35 -3.05 5.31
N ASN A 100 -8.68 -3.31 6.45
CA ASN A 100 -8.53 -2.39 7.59
C ASN A 100 -9.82 -1.63 7.97
N MET A 101 -10.98 -2.29 7.97
CA MET A 101 -12.30 -1.66 8.09
C MET A 101 -12.53 -0.90 9.41
N THR A 102 -11.72 -1.15 10.44
CA THR A 102 -11.72 -0.35 11.68
C THR A 102 -11.40 1.13 11.43
N ALA A 103 -10.78 1.48 10.30
CA ALA A 103 -10.60 2.86 9.86
C ALA A 103 -11.92 3.62 9.63
N PHE A 104 -13.05 2.93 9.45
CA PHE A 104 -14.36 3.56 9.32
C PHE A 104 -15.18 3.54 10.61
N SER A 105 -14.58 3.04 11.69
CA SER A 105 -15.22 3.02 13.00
C SER A 105 -15.50 4.45 13.47
N PRO A 106 -16.67 4.72 14.08
CA PRO A 106 -16.92 6.00 14.76
C PRO A 106 -15.95 6.23 15.93
N TYR A 107 -15.25 5.19 16.38
CA TYR A 107 -14.23 5.24 17.43
C TYR A 107 -12.82 5.52 16.89
N LEU A 108 -12.60 5.62 15.57
CA LEU A 108 -11.26 5.81 15.00
C LEU A 108 -10.57 7.06 15.59
N THR A 109 -11.32 8.16 15.74
CA THR A 109 -10.82 9.43 16.28
C THR A 109 -10.52 9.38 17.78
N GLN A 110 -10.86 8.28 18.46
CA GLN A 110 -10.53 8.06 19.88
C GLN A 110 -9.19 7.33 20.05
N ILE A 111 -8.64 6.74 18.97
CA ILE A 111 -7.34 6.08 19.00
C ILE A 111 -6.23 7.13 19.10
N GLU A 112 -5.37 7.03 20.12
CA GLU A 112 -4.30 8.01 20.38
C GLU A 112 -3.38 8.22 19.18
N ALA A 113 -2.97 7.13 18.52
CA ALA A 113 -2.10 7.19 17.33
C ALA A 113 -2.74 7.98 16.16
N ILE A 114 -4.07 8.09 16.13
CA ILE A 114 -4.80 8.86 15.11
C ILE A 114 -5.09 10.27 15.62
N ASN A 115 -5.61 10.41 16.84
CA ASN A 115 -6.03 11.71 17.38
C ASN A 115 -4.86 12.68 17.65
N SER A 116 -3.64 12.15 17.82
CA SER A 116 -2.45 12.95 18.03
C SER A 116 -1.88 13.50 16.72
N ASN A 117 -2.25 12.92 15.58
CA ASN A 117 -1.78 13.36 14.26
C ASN A 117 -2.65 14.52 13.72
N PRO A 118 -2.10 15.74 13.51
CA PRO A 118 -2.86 16.85 12.95
C PRO A 118 -3.43 16.58 11.56
N ALA A 119 -2.79 15.72 10.77
CA ALA A 119 -3.28 15.33 9.44
C ALA A 119 -4.55 14.46 9.51
N SER A 120 -4.79 13.81 10.65
CA SER A 120 -5.96 12.94 10.86
C SER A 120 -7.19 13.65 11.43
N LYS A 121 -7.11 14.96 11.71
CA LYS A 121 -8.19 15.75 12.36
C LYS A 121 -9.14 16.46 11.38
N ARG A 122 -8.98 16.24 10.07
CA ARG A 122 -9.77 16.91 9.03
C ARG A 122 -10.97 16.08 8.61
#